data_AF-A0A9W9S2F1-F1
#
_entry.id   AF-A0A9W9S2F1-F1
#
_cell.length_a   1.000
_cell.length_b   1.000
_cell.length_c   1.000
_cell.angle_alpha   90.00
_cell.angle_beta   90.00
_cell.angle_gamma   90.00
#
_symmetry.space_group_name_H-M   'P 1'
#
loop_
_entity.id
_entity.type
_entity.pdbx_description
1 polymer ?
#
loop_
_entity_poly.entity_id
_entity_poly.type
_entity_poly.pdbx_seq_one_letter_code
_entity_poly.pdbx_strand_id
1 'polypeptide(L)'
;MRDLLIRELITRLQGLWELAKLYLQPDECPTLIDQDKNSKNTVIFDVRTTQVYAKLSEHGIAVDPSLQTPHIYRRDSVYHCEFFSAKTMQKLYDFGFRGVNDPDISGALPLMAHGSLFSYSMGELRGQRLMEQVLWLISKHADTERLVPGTSSTVGHHLTHGIIRSFENSIQDWIAPPKGLLAEWKNYKDMIANFWSLVVITPLAGDGCLCACSPSWCSAISLLLRQAIQFLSSERGKINVEDPGFWFREMVTFSLPLTGDNLEVYRAVIRFLTFDALGLRHVCCVEESVGPWYYLKLQDRDRQEVEEILDEERLGLEDLEMLVTEFEAKFDELGLPIMDFLQGCWYSRMASFLLERDPYDQEHVLESRKLGVELKAEDWVLPNRVSLLIRPPVEEIES
;
A
#
# COMPACT_ATOMS: atom_id res chain seq x y z
N MET A 1 1.45 -35.86 4.94
CA MET A 1 1.36 -35.37 3.55
C MET A 1 2.23 -34.14 3.28
N ARG A 2 2.03 -33.00 3.97
CA ARG A 2 2.82 -31.76 3.73
C ARG A 2 4.35 -31.96 3.75
N ASP A 3 4.88 -32.66 4.75
CA ASP A 3 6.33 -32.87 4.86
C ASP A 3 6.88 -33.79 3.76
N LEU A 4 6.05 -34.71 3.25
CA LEU A 4 6.42 -35.55 2.10
C LEU A 4 6.51 -34.71 0.83
N LEU A 5 5.59 -33.76 0.63
CA LEU A 5 5.63 -32.85 -0.53
C LEU A 5 6.83 -31.90 -0.49
N ILE A 6 7.19 -31.38 0.70
CA ILE A 6 8.38 -30.55 0.86
C ILE A 6 9.65 -31.36 0.59
N ARG A 7 9.73 -32.58 1.12
CA ARG A 7 10.88 -33.48 0.86
C ARG A 7 10.99 -33.85 -0.60
N GLU A 8 9.86 -34.14 -1.25
CA GLU A 8 9.82 -34.39 -2.69
C GLU A 8 10.35 -33.18 -3.47
N LEU A 9 9.90 -31.96 -3.14
CA LEU A 9 10.42 -30.73 -3.76
C LEU A 9 11.94 -30.60 -3.60
N ILE A 10 12.46 -30.87 -2.40
CA ILE A 10 13.90 -30.84 -2.14
C ILE A 10 14.64 -31.87 -2.98
N THR A 11 14.14 -33.12 -3.06
CA THR A 11 14.73 -34.17 -3.88
C THR A 11 14.81 -33.76 -5.35
N ARG A 12 13.76 -33.12 -5.88
CA ARG A 12 13.77 -32.60 -7.26
C ARG A 12 14.81 -31.50 -7.46
N LEU A 13 14.89 -30.54 -6.55
CA LEU A 13 15.88 -29.46 -6.60
C LEU A 13 17.31 -30.00 -6.49
N GLN A 14 17.54 -31.00 -5.65
CA GLN A 14 18.83 -31.69 -5.55
C GLN A 14 19.17 -32.41 -6.86
N GLY A 15 18.24 -33.19 -7.42
CA GLY A 15 18.46 -33.87 -8.69
C GLY A 15 18.73 -32.90 -9.84
N LEU A 16 18.00 -31.77 -9.89
CA LEU A 16 18.24 -30.70 -10.85
C LEU A 16 19.63 -30.08 -10.68
N TRP A 17 20.06 -29.86 -9.43
CA TRP A 17 21.38 -29.29 -9.18
C TRP A 17 22.52 -30.24 -9.56
N GLU A 18 22.40 -31.54 -9.23
CA GLU A 18 23.38 -32.54 -9.66
C GLU A 18 23.45 -32.63 -11.18
N LEU A 19 22.31 -32.57 -11.86
CA LEU A 19 22.25 -32.51 -13.33
C LEU A 19 22.97 -31.26 -13.86
N ALA A 20 22.71 -30.09 -13.27
CA ALA A 20 23.37 -28.85 -13.65
C ALA A 20 24.90 -28.93 -13.50
N LYS A 21 25.40 -29.45 -12.37
CA LYS A 21 26.84 -29.61 -12.12
C LYS A 21 27.52 -30.60 -13.08
N LEU A 22 26.77 -31.56 -13.62
CA LEU A 22 27.31 -32.54 -14.56
C LEU A 22 27.54 -31.95 -15.95
N TYR A 23 26.71 -30.99 -16.37
CA TYR A 23 26.67 -30.51 -17.76
C TYR A 23 27.08 -29.05 -17.95
N LEU A 24 27.03 -28.22 -16.90
CA LEU A 24 27.39 -26.80 -16.97
C LEU A 24 28.79 -26.56 -16.38
N GLN A 25 29.51 -25.57 -16.92
CA GLN A 25 30.76 -25.14 -16.30
C GLN A 25 30.50 -24.47 -14.94
N PRO A 26 31.46 -24.47 -14.00
CA PRO A 26 31.27 -23.89 -12.67
C PRO A 26 30.87 -22.41 -12.66
N ASP A 27 31.33 -21.63 -13.64
CA ASP A 27 31.00 -20.22 -13.83
C ASP A 27 29.62 -20.01 -14.48
N GLU A 28 29.08 -21.03 -15.14
CA GLU A 28 27.77 -21.01 -15.81
C GLU A 28 26.65 -21.61 -14.96
N CYS A 29 26.98 -22.40 -13.93
CA CYS A 29 26.03 -23.10 -13.08
C CYS A 29 25.51 -22.18 -11.96
N PRO A 30 24.25 -21.69 -12.03
CA PRO A 30 23.69 -20.91 -10.94
C PRO A 30 23.67 -21.73 -9.66
N THR A 31 24.10 -21.13 -8.54
CA THR A 31 24.10 -21.82 -7.24
C THR A 31 22.66 -22.02 -6.79
N LEU A 32 22.11 -23.22 -7.00
CA LEU A 32 20.74 -23.58 -6.62
C LEU A 32 20.64 -23.97 -5.14
N ILE A 33 21.69 -24.59 -4.63
CA ILE A 33 21.80 -25.00 -3.24
C ILE A 33 23.22 -24.62 -2.79
N ASP A 34 23.43 -24.37 -1.51
CA ASP A 34 24.75 -24.14 -0.93
C ASP A 34 24.87 -24.91 0.40
N GLN A 35 26.06 -25.35 0.75
CA GLN A 35 26.31 -25.94 2.06
C GLN A 35 26.97 -24.87 2.93
N ASP A 36 26.24 -24.38 3.93
CA ASP A 36 26.81 -23.45 4.89
C ASP A 36 27.97 -24.15 5.63
N LYS A 37 29.18 -23.67 5.33
CA LYS A 37 30.45 -24.20 5.85
C LYS A 37 30.48 -24.24 7.38
N ASN A 38 29.70 -23.37 8.03
CA ASN A 38 29.69 -23.23 9.48
C ASN A 38 28.58 -24.05 10.16
N SER A 39 27.42 -24.23 9.52
CA SER A 39 26.26 -24.86 10.16
C SER A 39 25.93 -26.28 9.68
N LYS A 40 26.63 -26.80 8.65
CA LYS A 40 26.25 -28.03 7.91
C LYS A 40 24.83 -28.00 7.34
N ASN A 41 24.16 -26.84 7.39
CA ASN A 41 22.82 -26.71 6.86
C ASN A 41 22.89 -26.46 5.36
N THR A 42 22.01 -27.16 4.64
CA THR A 42 21.73 -26.91 3.23
C THR A 42 20.95 -25.60 3.12
N VAL A 43 21.40 -24.70 2.26
CA VAL A 43 20.68 -23.48 1.85
C VAL A 43 20.14 -23.70 0.44
N ILE A 44 18.89 -23.31 0.17
CA ILE A 44 18.20 -23.55 -1.10
C ILE A 44 17.75 -22.21 -1.67
N PHE A 45 18.14 -21.94 -2.92
CA PHE A 45 17.85 -20.74 -3.72
C PHE A 45 16.92 -21.07 -4.89
N ASP A 46 15.70 -21.50 -4.57
CA ASP A 46 14.72 -22.02 -5.51
C ASP A 46 14.28 -21.03 -6.60
N VAL A 47 14.42 -19.72 -6.39
CA VAL A 47 14.20 -18.71 -7.44
C VAL A 47 15.10 -18.94 -8.68
N ARG A 48 16.28 -19.55 -8.49
CA ARG A 48 17.26 -19.79 -9.56
C ARG A 48 16.96 -21.02 -10.41
N THR A 49 15.96 -21.82 -10.04
CA THR A 49 15.57 -23.03 -10.78
C THR A 49 15.34 -22.74 -12.26
N THR A 50 14.72 -21.60 -12.58
CA THR A 50 14.50 -21.15 -13.96
C THR A 50 15.78 -20.90 -14.74
N GLN A 51 16.76 -20.24 -14.10
CA GLN A 51 18.05 -19.95 -14.73
C GLN A 51 18.79 -21.26 -15.02
N VAL A 52 18.70 -22.23 -14.10
CA VAL A 52 19.24 -23.58 -14.30
C VAL A 52 18.58 -24.28 -15.48
N TYR A 53 17.24 -24.28 -15.58
CA TYR A 53 16.53 -24.85 -16.74
C TYR A 53 16.95 -24.20 -18.06
N ALA A 54 17.04 -22.86 -18.09
CA ALA A 54 17.44 -22.12 -19.28
C ALA A 54 18.86 -22.50 -19.72
N LYS A 55 19.82 -22.55 -18.78
CA LYS A 55 21.22 -22.92 -19.05
C LYS A 55 21.38 -24.36 -19.54
N LEU A 56 20.66 -25.30 -18.93
CA LEU A 56 20.63 -26.69 -19.39
C LEU A 56 20.04 -26.79 -20.81
N SER A 57 18.97 -26.05 -21.09
CA SER A 57 18.36 -26.01 -22.43
C SER A 57 19.28 -25.39 -23.48
N GLU A 58 20.06 -24.35 -23.15
CA GLU A 58 21.07 -23.75 -24.03
C GLU A 58 22.13 -24.78 -24.45
N HIS A 59 22.44 -25.74 -23.57
CA HIS A 59 23.37 -26.85 -23.82
C HIS A 59 22.70 -28.06 -24.49
N GLY A 60 21.43 -27.95 -24.90
CA GLY A 60 20.68 -29.05 -25.53
C GLY A 60 20.32 -30.18 -24.56
N ILE A 61 20.37 -29.94 -23.25
CA ILE A 61 20.04 -30.94 -22.22
C ILE A 61 18.56 -30.84 -21.86
N ALA A 62 17.80 -31.87 -22.21
CA ALA A 62 16.40 -31.98 -21.80
C ALA A 62 16.31 -32.37 -20.32
N VAL A 63 15.54 -31.60 -19.54
CA VAL A 63 15.32 -31.87 -18.11
C VAL A 63 14.13 -32.81 -17.92
N ASP A 64 14.38 -33.93 -17.24
CA ASP A 64 13.35 -34.93 -16.96
C ASP A 64 12.16 -34.30 -16.20
N PRO A 65 10.90 -34.59 -16.59
CA PRO A 65 9.71 -34.08 -15.92
C PRO A 65 9.66 -34.35 -14.40
N SER A 66 10.30 -35.41 -13.92
CA SER A 66 10.39 -35.71 -12.49
C SER A 66 11.24 -34.69 -11.72
N LEU A 67 12.21 -34.04 -12.38
CA LEU A 67 13.02 -32.97 -11.79
C LEU A 67 12.36 -31.60 -11.91
N GLN A 68 11.26 -31.49 -12.66
CA GLN A 68 10.54 -30.24 -12.80
C GLN A 68 9.83 -29.88 -11.49
N THR A 69 10.07 -28.65 -11.06
CA THR A 69 9.34 -28.00 -9.98
C THR A 69 7.92 -27.67 -10.44
N PRO A 70 6.88 -27.82 -9.59
CA PRO A 70 5.51 -27.53 -9.97
C PRO A 70 5.37 -26.15 -10.64
N HIS A 71 4.65 -26.08 -11.77
CA HIS A 71 4.38 -24.84 -12.50
C HIS A 71 3.64 -23.75 -11.70
N ILE A 72 3.16 -24.09 -10.50
CA ILE A 72 2.56 -23.17 -9.54
C ILE A 72 3.59 -22.10 -9.11
N TYR A 73 4.89 -22.43 -9.16
CA TYR A 73 6.00 -21.50 -8.95
C TYR A 73 6.47 -21.00 -10.32
N ARG A 74 5.86 -19.94 -10.85
CA ARG A 74 6.22 -19.39 -12.17
C ARG A 74 7.51 -18.56 -12.06
N ARG A 75 8.61 -19.24 -11.73
CA ARG A 75 9.96 -18.68 -11.57
C ARG A 75 10.12 -17.84 -10.29
N ASP A 76 9.32 -18.17 -9.28
CA ASP A 76 9.22 -17.44 -8.03
C ASP A 76 9.82 -18.29 -6.90
N SER A 77 10.33 -17.62 -5.86
CA SER A 77 10.59 -18.29 -4.58
C SER A 77 9.29 -18.89 -4.02
N VAL A 78 9.37 -20.03 -3.33
CA VAL A 78 8.26 -20.70 -2.63
C VAL A 78 7.51 -19.76 -1.68
N TYR A 79 8.15 -18.67 -1.24
CA TYR A 79 7.55 -17.67 -0.35
C TYR A 79 6.59 -16.69 -1.04
N HIS A 80 6.55 -16.66 -2.37
CA HIS A 80 5.50 -15.97 -3.13
C HIS A 80 4.17 -16.73 -3.13
N CYS A 81 4.15 -17.99 -2.68
CA CYS A 81 2.95 -18.81 -2.65
C CYS A 81 2.00 -18.37 -1.51
N GLU A 82 0.93 -17.66 -1.86
CA GLU A 82 -0.12 -17.22 -0.94
C GLU A 82 -0.88 -18.35 -0.23
N PHE A 83 -0.84 -19.57 -0.77
CA PHE A 83 -1.56 -20.71 -0.18
C PHE A 83 -0.85 -21.29 1.05
N PHE A 84 0.41 -20.92 1.28
CA PHE A 84 1.22 -21.48 2.37
C PHE A 84 1.01 -20.76 3.69
N SER A 85 0.40 -21.43 4.67
CA SER A 85 0.36 -20.88 6.05
C SER A 85 1.78 -20.57 6.57
N ALA A 86 1.91 -19.64 7.53
CA ALA A 86 3.20 -19.33 8.17
C ALA A 86 3.92 -20.58 8.70
N LYS A 87 3.19 -21.56 9.25
CA LYS A 87 3.73 -22.87 9.64
C LYS A 87 4.38 -23.65 8.48
N THR A 88 3.83 -23.54 7.28
CA THR A 88 4.40 -24.16 6.06
C THR A 88 5.65 -23.43 5.61
N MET A 89 5.62 -22.09 5.62
CA MET A 89 6.79 -21.26 5.31
C MET A 89 7.94 -21.52 6.30
N GLN A 90 7.62 -21.62 7.60
CA GLN A 90 8.59 -21.99 8.63
C GLN A 90 9.23 -23.36 8.34
N LYS A 91 8.43 -24.37 7.98
CA LYS A 91 8.98 -25.68 7.61
C LYS A 91 9.92 -25.58 6.40
N LEU A 92 9.50 -24.90 5.32
CA LEU A 92 10.37 -24.67 4.17
C LEU A 92 11.68 -24.00 4.59
N TYR A 93 11.61 -23.00 5.46
CA TYR A 93 12.79 -22.34 6.01
C TYR A 93 13.65 -23.30 6.83
N ASP A 94 13.07 -24.13 7.68
CA ASP A 94 13.80 -25.15 8.45
C ASP A 94 14.50 -26.18 7.54
N PHE A 95 13.93 -26.44 6.36
CA PHE A 95 14.52 -27.30 5.33
C PHE A 95 15.58 -26.61 4.44
N GLY A 96 15.87 -25.33 4.68
CA GLY A 96 16.97 -24.63 4.02
C GLY A 96 16.57 -23.58 2.99
N PHE A 97 15.28 -23.42 2.68
CA PHE A 97 14.84 -22.38 1.75
C PHE A 97 15.10 -20.98 2.36
N ARG A 98 15.69 -20.06 1.58
CA ARG A 98 16.09 -18.72 2.08
C ARG A 98 15.62 -17.54 1.23
N GLY A 99 14.90 -17.77 0.13
CA GLY A 99 14.48 -16.72 -0.80
C GLY A 99 13.36 -15.80 -0.30
N VAL A 100 13.42 -15.30 0.94
CA VAL A 100 12.43 -14.35 1.50
C VAL A 100 12.57 -12.94 0.94
N ASN A 101 13.75 -12.62 0.37
CA ASN A 101 14.10 -11.35 -0.28
C ASN A 101 14.45 -11.52 -1.76
N ASP A 102 14.24 -12.71 -2.30
CA ASP A 102 14.51 -12.99 -3.70
C ASP A 102 13.33 -12.49 -4.54
N PRO A 103 13.54 -11.51 -5.45
CA PRO A 103 12.47 -11.05 -6.31
C PRO A 103 12.05 -12.13 -7.30
N ASP A 104 10.78 -12.13 -7.67
CA ASP A 104 10.28 -12.87 -8.82
C ASP A 104 10.79 -12.27 -10.15
N ILE A 105 10.33 -12.85 -11.27
CA ILE A 105 10.70 -12.39 -12.62
C ILE A 105 10.25 -10.97 -12.96
N SER A 106 9.31 -10.43 -12.20
CA SER A 106 8.80 -9.09 -12.37
C SER A 106 9.42 -8.08 -11.39
N GLY A 107 10.32 -8.55 -10.53
CA GLY A 107 10.99 -7.73 -9.52
C GLY A 107 10.23 -7.65 -8.20
N ALA A 108 9.08 -8.32 -8.06
CA ALA A 108 8.29 -8.29 -6.84
C ALA A 108 8.92 -9.22 -5.79
N LEU A 109 9.03 -8.75 -4.55
CA LEU A 109 9.47 -9.59 -3.44
C LEU A 109 8.31 -10.44 -2.89
N PRO A 110 8.59 -11.53 -2.17
CA PRO A 110 7.57 -12.31 -1.49
C PRO A 110 6.61 -11.43 -0.68
N LEU A 111 7.17 -10.44 0.05
CA LEU A 111 6.39 -9.52 0.88
C LEU A 111 5.39 -8.68 0.07
N MET A 112 5.69 -8.34 -1.19
CA MET A 112 4.79 -7.58 -2.07
C MET A 112 3.68 -8.46 -2.64
N ALA A 113 3.97 -9.71 -2.97
CA ALA A 113 2.99 -10.64 -3.55
C ALA A 113 1.78 -10.86 -2.63
N HIS A 114 2.01 -10.90 -1.31
CA HIS A 114 0.93 -11.02 -0.32
C HIS A 114 0.09 -9.73 -0.19
N GLY A 115 0.65 -8.57 -0.56
CA GLY A 115 -0.06 -7.28 -0.57
C GLY A 115 -1.06 -7.11 -1.72
N SER A 116 -0.76 -7.67 -2.90
CA SER A 116 -1.64 -7.56 -4.06
C SER A 116 -2.95 -8.34 -3.97
N LEU A 117 -2.95 -9.47 -3.25
CA LEU A 117 -4.05 -10.43 -3.25
C LEU A 117 -5.18 -10.08 -2.27
N PHE A 118 -4.99 -9.01 -1.52
CA PHE A 118 -6.02 -8.30 -0.80
C PHE A 118 -7.11 -7.71 -1.73
N SER A 119 -6.93 -7.77 -3.05
CA SER A 119 -7.89 -7.25 -4.05
C SER A 119 -9.20 -8.05 -4.19
N TYR A 120 -9.30 -9.25 -3.61
CA TYR A 120 -10.46 -10.14 -3.75
C TYR A 120 -11.16 -10.34 -2.42
N SER A 121 -12.48 -10.48 -2.44
CA SER A 121 -13.31 -10.74 -1.26
C SER A 121 -12.71 -11.79 -0.32
N MET A 122 -12.21 -11.31 0.83
CA MET A 122 -11.50 -12.14 1.80
C MET A 122 -12.42 -12.45 2.96
N GLY A 123 -12.82 -13.72 3.10
CA GLY A 123 -13.30 -14.20 4.39
C GLY A 123 -12.20 -14.08 5.46
N GLU A 124 -12.61 -13.87 6.72
CA GLU A 124 -11.76 -13.66 7.90
C GLU A 124 -10.53 -14.58 7.96
N LEU A 125 -10.72 -15.88 7.68
CA LEU A 125 -9.65 -16.89 7.70
C LEU A 125 -8.53 -16.66 6.69
N ARG A 126 -8.80 -16.02 5.55
CA ARG A 126 -7.78 -15.73 4.53
C ARG A 126 -7.02 -14.46 4.87
N GLY A 127 -7.70 -13.42 5.35
CA GLY A 127 -7.06 -12.19 5.84
C GLY A 127 -6.08 -12.46 6.99
N GLN A 128 -6.51 -13.24 7.99
CA GLN A 128 -5.64 -13.65 9.10
C GLN A 128 -4.40 -14.40 8.61
N ARG A 129 -4.58 -15.32 7.65
CA ARG A 129 -3.46 -16.09 7.09
C ARG A 129 -2.44 -15.20 6.37
N LEU A 130 -2.91 -14.23 5.58
CA LEU A 130 -2.02 -13.28 4.90
C LEU A 130 -1.20 -12.48 5.92
N MET A 131 -1.84 -11.99 6.99
CA MET A 131 -1.13 -11.27 8.04
C MET A 131 -0.10 -12.15 8.75
N GLU A 132 -0.44 -13.41 9.07
CA GLU A 132 0.52 -14.37 9.62
C GLU A 132 1.72 -14.60 8.69
N GLN A 133 1.52 -14.63 7.38
CA GLN A 133 2.60 -14.78 6.38
C GLN A 133 3.48 -13.53 6.32
N VAL A 134 2.88 -12.34 6.28
CA VAL A 134 3.59 -11.05 6.30
C VAL A 134 4.46 -10.94 7.54
N LEU A 135 3.90 -11.19 8.73
CA LEU A 135 4.67 -11.22 9.97
C LEU A 135 5.79 -12.24 9.93
N TRP A 136 5.51 -13.43 9.42
CA TRP A 136 6.51 -14.47 9.32
C TRP A 136 7.68 -14.02 8.42
N LEU A 137 7.39 -13.40 7.27
CA LEU A 137 8.40 -12.85 6.37
C LEU A 137 9.25 -11.78 7.05
N ILE A 138 8.62 -10.81 7.72
CA ILE A 138 9.32 -9.76 8.49
C ILE A 138 10.18 -10.41 9.59
N SER A 139 9.68 -11.42 10.30
CA SER A 139 10.44 -12.17 11.31
C SER A 139 11.65 -12.93 10.75
N LYS A 140 11.71 -13.15 9.43
CA LYS A 140 12.85 -13.70 8.69
C LYS A 140 13.66 -12.62 7.98
N HIS A 141 13.55 -11.37 8.40
CA HIS A 141 14.27 -10.22 7.85
C HIS A 141 13.93 -9.95 6.39
N ALA A 142 12.66 -10.10 6.00
CA ALA A 142 12.19 -9.54 4.74
C ALA A 142 12.42 -8.01 4.75
N ASP A 143 13.02 -7.49 3.68
CA ASP A 143 13.46 -6.10 3.59
C ASP A 143 12.32 -5.19 3.16
N THR A 144 11.78 -4.43 4.10
CA THR A 144 10.71 -3.45 3.87
C THR A 144 11.21 -2.16 3.26
N GLU A 145 12.49 -1.81 3.45
CA GLU A 145 13.07 -0.54 3.03
C GLU A 145 13.65 -0.63 1.61
N ARG A 146 13.79 -1.84 1.08
CA ARG A 146 14.23 -2.06 -0.30
C ARG A 146 13.32 -1.34 -1.29
N LEU A 147 13.93 -0.57 -2.19
CA LEU A 147 13.25 0.02 -3.33
C LEU A 147 12.76 -1.06 -4.30
N VAL A 148 11.54 -0.89 -4.78
CA VAL A 148 10.96 -1.75 -5.81
C VAL A 148 11.57 -1.41 -7.17
N PRO A 149 12.03 -2.40 -7.96
CA PRO A 149 12.64 -2.12 -9.25
C PRO A 149 11.76 -1.27 -10.17
N GLY A 150 12.32 -0.16 -10.65
CA GLY A 150 11.64 0.78 -11.54
C GLY A 150 10.71 1.77 -10.84
N THR A 151 10.78 1.89 -9.51
CA THR A 151 10.00 2.85 -8.73
C THR A 151 10.87 3.50 -7.65
N SER A 152 10.39 4.62 -7.11
CA SER A 152 10.97 5.33 -5.97
C SER A 152 10.37 4.85 -4.64
N SER A 153 9.40 3.94 -4.69
CA SER A 153 8.69 3.38 -3.54
C SER A 153 9.43 2.19 -2.92
N THR A 154 9.35 2.10 -1.59
CA THR A 154 9.86 0.94 -0.84
C THR A 154 8.86 -0.22 -0.87
N VAL A 155 9.34 -1.44 -0.66
CA VAL A 155 8.50 -2.64 -0.49
C VAL A 155 7.45 -2.43 0.60
N GLY A 156 7.82 -1.74 1.67
CA GLY A 156 6.91 -1.38 2.74
C GLY A 156 5.78 -0.48 2.26
N HIS A 157 6.08 0.53 1.44
CA HIS A 157 5.07 1.40 0.84
C HIS A 157 4.04 0.61 0.01
N HIS A 158 4.50 -0.37 -0.78
CA HIS A 158 3.61 -1.28 -1.52
C HIS A 158 2.81 -2.23 -0.61
N LEU A 159 3.40 -2.72 0.47
CA LEU A 159 2.71 -3.57 1.44
C LEU A 159 1.58 -2.78 2.12
N THR A 160 1.85 -1.56 2.57
CA THR A 160 0.85 -0.66 3.15
C THR A 160 -0.31 -0.44 2.18
N HIS A 161 -0.01 -0.11 0.92
CA HIS A 161 -1.01 0.03 -0.15
C HIS A 161 -1.92 -1.19 -0.25
N GLY A 162 -1.32 -2.38 -0.29
CA GLY A 162 -2.04 -3.65 -0.40
C GLY A 162 -2.98 -3.92 0.78
N ILE A 163 -2.51 -3.67 2.00
CA ILE A 163 -3.30 -3.86 3.22
C ILE A 163 -4.52 -2.94 3.23
N ILE A 164 -4.35 -1.66 2.90
CA ILE A 164 -5.46 -0.70 2.85
C ILE A 164 -6.41 -1.05 1.71
N ARG A 165 -5.90 -1.44 0.54
CA ARG A 165 -6.74 -1.91 -0.56
C ARG A 165 -7.58 -3.12 -0.15
N SER A 166 -7.04 -4.02 0.67
CA SER A 166 -7.84 -5.10 1.28
C SER A 166 -9.05 -4.58 1.99
N PHE A 167 -8.81 -3.55 2.80
CA PHE A 167 -9.81 -3.01 3.66
C PHE A 167 -10.95 -2.40 2.86
N GLU A 168 -10.61 -1.62 1.82
CA GLU A 168 -11.59 -1.07 0.89
C GLU A 168 -12.46 -2.16 0.25
N ASN A 169 -11.86 -3.26 -0.18
CA ASN A 169 -12.62 -4.37 -0.78
C ASN A 169 -13.47 -5.10 0.26
N SER A 170 -12.97 -5.29 1.48
CA SER A 170 -13.77 -5.84 2.57
C SER A 170 -14.99 -4.96 2.87
N ILE A 171 -14.82 -3.64 2.95
CA ILE A 171 -15.96 -2.72 3.09
C ILE A 171 -16.95 -2.93 1.95
N GLN A 172 -16.49 -3.00 0.70
CA GLN A 172 -17.36 -3.21 -0.47
C GLN A 172 -18.17 -4.51 -0.35
N ASP A 173 -17.56 -5.61 0.07
CA ASP A 173 -18.23 -6.90 0.17
C ASP A 173 -19.22 -6.98 1.33
N TRP A 174 -18.93 -6.29 2.43
CA TRP A 174 -19.79 -6.26 3.62
C TRP A 174 -21.08 -5.46 3.43
N ILE A 175 -21.22 -4.74 2.32
CA ILE A 175 -22.35 -3.86 2.03
C ILE A 175 -23.49 -4.57 1.26
N ALA A 176 -23.28 -5.81 0.78
CA ALA A 176 -24.43 -6.68 0.47
C ALA A 176 -25.01 -7.21 1.81
N PRO A 177 -26.31 -7.05 2.11
CA PRO A 177 -26.80 -7.08 3.49
C PRO A 177 -26.69 -8.49 4.11
N PRO A 178 -26.54 -8.64 5.45
CA PRO A 178 -27.15 -7.73 6.45
C PRO A 178 -26.33 -7.47 7.75
N LYS A 179 -26.60 -6.32 8.41
CA LYS A 179 -26.54 -6.06 9.89
C LYS A 179 -25.27 -6.44 10.69
N GLY A 180 -24.22 -6.96 10.05
CA GLY A 180 -23.00 -7.47 10.68
C GLY A 180 -21.77 -6.58 10.50
N LEU A 181 -21.88 -5.49 9.73
CA LEU A 181 -20.77 -4.64 9.31
C LEU A 181 -19.92 -4.13 10.49
N LEU A 182 -20.54 -3.75 11.62
CA LEU A 182 -19.81 -3.33 12.82
C LEU A 182 -19.09 -4.48 13.53
N ALA A 183 -19.64 -5.69 13.51
CA ALA A 183 -19.01 -6.87 14.11
C ALA A 183 -17.84 -7.36 13.24
N GLU A 184 -18.01 -7.38 11.92
CA GLU A 184 -16.95 -7.71 10.97
C GLU A 184 -15.84 -6.65 10.98
N TRP A 185 -16.21 -5.36 11.03
CA TRP A 185 -15.26 -4.26 11.24
C TRP A 185 -14.50 -4.42 12.56
N LYS A 186 -15.19 -4.76 13.65
CA LYS A 186 -14.53 -5.02 14.93
C LYS A 186 -13.54 -6.19 14.83
N ASN A 187 -13.94 -7.31 14.24
CA ASN A 187 -13.04 -8.46 14.06
C ASN A 187 -11.84 -8.10 13.19
N TYR A 188 -12.06 -7.32 12.13
CA TYR A 188 -10.98 -6.79 11.30
C TYR A 188 -10.06 -5.85 12.08
N LYS A 189 -10.60 -4.92 12.87
CA LYS A 189 -9.82 -4.04 13.74
C LYS A 189 -8.98 -4.84 14.73
N ASP A 190 -9.57 -5.82 15.40
CA ASP A 190 -8.88 -6.68 16.37
C ASP A 190 -7.79 -7.50 15.68
N MET A 191 -8.08 -8.06 14.49
CA MET A 191 -7.11 -8.74 13.65
C MET A 191 -5.96 -7.78 13.32
N ILE A 192 -6.21 -6.69 12.62
CA ILE A 192 -5.18 -5.74 12.20
C ILE A 192 -4.42 -5.17 13.40
N ALA A 193 -5.06 -4.78 14.49
CA ALA A 193 -4.37 -4.24 15.67
C ALA A 193 -3.33 -5.22 16.25
N ASN A 194 -3.63 -6.52 16.24
CA ASN A 194 -2.69 -7.55 16.67
C ASN A 194 -1.47 -7.68 15.73
N PHE A 195 -1.63 -7.33 14.45
CA PHE A 195 -0.58 -7.44 13.44
C PHE A 195 0.15 -6.12 13.20
N TRP A 196 -0.53 -5.00 13.36
CA TRP A 196 -0.10 -3.71 12.83
C TRP A 196 1.11 -3.17 13.57
N SER A 197 1.21 -3.32 14.89
CA SER A 197 2.41 -2.96 15.65
C SER A 197 3.70 -3.64 15.14
N LEU A 198 3.58 -4.75 14.42
CA LEU A 198 4.69 -5.49 13.81
C LEU A 198 4.85 -5.22 12.30
N VAL A 199 3.81 -4.65 11.65
CA VAL A 199 3.77 -4.33 10.21
C VAL A 199 4.01 -2.84 9.95
N VAL A 200 4.04 -1.98 10.99
CA VAL A 200 4.50 -0.59 10.87
C VAL A 200 5.95 -0.58 10.44
N ILE A 201 6.11 -0.67 9.13
CA ILE A 201 7.13 -0.02 8.34
C ILE A 201 7.03 1.44 8.80
N THR A 202 8.10 1.91 9.43
CA THR A 202 8.28 3.27 9.96
C THR A 202 7.26 4.25 9.36
N PRO A 203 6.33 4.84 10.13
CA PRO A 203 5.28 5.72 9.61
C PRO A 203 5.85 6.90 8.81
N LEU A 204 7.13 7.15 9.01
CA LEU A 204 7.94 8.20 8.42
C LEU A 204 9.03 7.67 7.47
N ALA A 205 9.09 6.37 7.14
CA ALA A 205 9.95 5.91 6.04
C ALA A 205 9.35 6.39 4.73
N GLY A 206 10.17 7.10 3.98
CA GLY A 206 9.78 7.72 2.73
C GLY A 206 10.05 6.91 1.51
N ASP A 207 9.22 7.12 0.51
CA ASP A 207 9.62 6.94 -0.88
C ASP A 207 10.41 8.17 -1.38
N GLY A 208 10.90 8.11 -2.61
CA GLY A 208 11.52 9.27 -3.28
C GLY A 208 10.51 10.26 -3.85
N CYS A 209 9.26 10.27 -3.37
CA CYS A 209 8.20 11.13 -3.90
C CYS A 209 8.42 12.60 -3.56
N LEU A 210 8.10 13.49 -4.51
CA LEU A 210 8.21 14.95 -4.37
C LEU A 210 6.89 15.64 -4.00
N CYS A 211 5.86 14.89 -3.64
CA CYS A 211 4.53 15.46 -3.40
C CYS A 211 4.47 16.22 -2.07
N ALA A 212 4.00 17.47 -2.14
CA ALA A 212 3.87 18.33 -0.98
C ALA A 212 2.79 17.92 0.03
N CYS A 213 2.03 16.84 -0.24
CA CYS A 213 1.03 16.30 0.69
C CYS A 213 1.62 15.73 1.99
N SER A 214 2.95 15.66 2.08
CA SER A 214 3.72 15.25 3.24
C SER A 214 4.99 16.13 3.34
N PRO A 215 5.62 16.33 4.51
CA PRO A 215 6.72 17.28 4.67
C PRO A 215 8.01 16.93 3.90
N SER A 216 8.17 15.66 3.49
CA SER A 216 9.37 15.20 2.77
C SER A 216 9.00 14.22 1.66
N TRP A 217 8.28 13.16 1.99
CA TRP A 217 7.98 12.04 1.11
C TRP A 217 6.60 11.44 1.41
N CYS A 218 6.05 10.65 0.48
CA CYS A 218 4.77 10.00 0.72
C CYS A 218 4.93 8.96 1.83
N SER A 219 4.29 9.21 2.96
CA SER A 219 4.25 8.31 4.11
C SER A 219 3.16 7.25 3.95
N ALA A 220 3.26 6.19 4.76
CA ALA A 220 2.21 5.19 4.89
C ALA A 220 0.85 5.83 5.28
N ILE A 221 0.86 6.84 6.16
CA ILE A 221 -0.37 7.52 6.59
C ILE A 221 -0.95 8.39 5.48
N SER A 222 -0.13 9.12 4.71
CA SER A 222 -0.64 9.90 3.57
C SER A 222 -1.23 8.99 2.48
N LEU A 223 -0.64 7.81 2.27
CA LEU A 223 -1.19 6.83 1.33
C LEU A 223 -2.55 6.32 1.80
N LEU A 224 -2.67 5.99 3.08
CA LEU A 224 -3.92 5.57 3.71
C LEU A 224 -5.02 6.61 3.56
N LEU A 225 -4.73 7.86 3.93
CA LEU A 225 -5.69 8.94 3.83
C LEU A 225 -6.12 9.17 2.38
N ARG A 226 -5.17 9.17 1.43
CA ARG A 226 -5.46 9.32 0.01
C ARG A 226 -6.39 8.24 -0.51
N GLN A 227 -6.11 6.98 -0.19
CA GLN A 227 -6.94 5.85 -0.59
C GLN A 227 -8.33 5.92 0.02
N ALA A 228 -8.43 6.19 1.32
CA ALA A 228 -9.69 6.38 2.02
C ALA A 228 -10.57 7.47 1.36
N ILE A 229 -9.98 8.64 1.07
CA ILE A 229 -10.70 9.74 0.41
C ILE A 229 -11.11 9.35 -1.01
N GLN A 230 -10.23 8.74 -1.79
CA GLN A 230 -10.53 8.29 -3.14
C GLN A 230 -11.66 7.27 -3.17
N PHE A 231 -11.62 6.27 -2.29
CA PHE A 231 -12.67 5.26 -2.19
C PHE A 231 -14.01 5.89 -1.82
N LEU A 232 -14.06 6.65 -0.71
CA LEU A 232 -15.30 7.24 -0.18
C LEU A 232 -15.89 8.31 -1.09
N SER A 233 -15.05 9.02 -1.84
CA SER A 233 -15.50 10.03 -2.81
C SER A 233 -15.85 9.45 -4.19
N SER A 234 -15.48 8.21 -4.48
CA SER A 234 -15.81 7.56 -5.74
C SER A 234 -17.30 7.26 -5.85
N GLU A 235 -17.82 7.15 -7.08
CA GLU A 235 -19.22 6.72 -7.30
C GLU A 235 -19.53 5.39 -6.61
N ARG A 236 -18.55 4.49 -6.54
CA ARG A 236 -18.69 3.22 -5.82
C ARG A 236 -18.82 3.43 -4.31
N GLY A 237 -18.02 4.31 -3.73
CA GLY A 237 -18.12 4.68 -2.32
C GLY A 237 -19.47 5.30 -1.99
N LYS A 238 -19.92 6.26 -2.80
CA LYS A 238 -21.21 6.94 -2.62
C LYS A 238 -22.42 6.01 -2.67
N ILE A 239 -22.40 5.00 -3.55
CA ILE A 239 -23.52 4.04 -3.69
C ILE A 239 -23.57 3.07 -2.50
N ASN A 240 -22.40 2.68 -2.01
CA ASN A 240 -22.29 1.57 -1.08
C ASN A 240 -22.24 2.03 0.40
N VAL A 241 -21.76 3.25 0.67
CA VAL A 241 -21.49 3.69 2.05
C VAL A 241 -22.56 4.69 2.50
N GLU A 242 -23.39 4.30 3.47
CA GLU A 242 -24.49 5.13 4.00
C GLU A 242 -24.01 6.45 4.65
N ASP A 243 -22.87 6.42 5.35
CA ASP A 243 -22.24 7.60 5.96
C ASP A 243 -20.73 7.60 5.66
N PRO A 244 -20.29 8.16 4.51
CA PRO A 244 -18.88 8.22 4.16
C PRO A 244 -18.03 8.94 5.20
N GLY A 245 -18.59 9.96 5.88
CA GLY A 245 -17.87 10.70 6.90
C GLY A 245 -17.62 9.87 8.17
N PHE A 246 -18.58 9.04 8.59
CA PHE A 246 -18.37 8.08 9.68
C PHE A 246 -17.21 7.14 9.36
N TRP A 247 -17.20 6.54 8.17
CA TRP A 247 -16.14 5.60 7.79
C TRP A 247 -14.79 6.27 7.65
N PHE A 248 -14.75 7.49 7.13
CA PHE A 248 -13.52 8.27 7.10
C PHE A 248 -12.96 8.49 8.51
N ARG A 249 -13.79 8.99 9.44
CA ARG A 249 -13.40 9.21 10.83
C ARG A 249 -12.98 7.92 11.53
N GLU A 250 -13.70 6.82 11.30
CA GLU A 250 -13.33 5.50 11.84
C GLU A 250 -11.97 5.04 11.31
N MET A 251 -11.69 5.20 10.01
CA MET A 251 -10.40 4.86 9.41
C MET A 251 -9.26 5.67 10.02
N VAL A 252 -9.42 7.00 10.12
CA VAL A 252 -8.40 7.87 10.72
C VAL A 252 -8.18 7.49 12.19
N THR A 253 -9.25 7.41 12.98
CA THR A 253 -9.17 7.08 14.41
C THR A 253 -8.55 5.71 14.64
N PHE A 254 -8.85 4.73 13.79
CA PHE A 254 -8.24 3.40 13.87
C PHE A 254 -6.76 3.44 13.49
N SER A 255 -6.37 4.23 12.49
CA SER A 255 -5.00 4.23 11.93
C SER A 255 -3.99 5.05 12.74
N LEU A 256 -4.45 5.95 13.61
CA LEU A 256 -3.56 6.83 14.39
C LEU A 256 -2.85 6.13 15.56
N PRO A 257 -3.51 5.34 16.44
CA PRO A 257 -2.79 4.57 17.47
C PRO A 257 -1.79 3.58 16.87
N LEU A 258 -2.13 3.14 15.67
CA LEU A 258 -1.42 2.17 14.87
C LEU A 258 -0.06 2.70 14.38
N THR A 259 0.14 4.01 14.24
CA THR A 259 1.44 4.61 13.88
C THR A 259 2.33 4.94 15.09
N GLY A 260 1.89 4.58 16.29
CA GLY A 260 2.44 5.11 17.54
C GLY A 260 1.96 6.54 17.78
N ASP A 261 1.70 6.89 19.03
CA ASP A 261 1.34 8.25 19.45
C ASP A 261 2.54 9.18 19.23
N ASN A 262 2.65 9.69 18.00
CA ASN A 262 3.77 10.48 17.51
C ASN A 262 3.22 11.76 16.89
N LEU A 263 3.65 12.88 17.45
CA LEU A 263 3.27 14.22 17.00
C LEU A 263 3.51 14.44 15.50
N GLU A 264 4.57 13.86 14.95
CA GLU A 264 4.90 13.95 13.52
C GLU A 264 3.84 13.29 12.63
N VAL A 265 3.17 12.24 13.12
CA VAL A 265 2.05 11.64 12.39
C VAL A 265 0.86 12.59 12.38
N TYR A 266 0.54 13.22 13.52
CA TYR A 266 -0.57 14.18 13.60
C TYR A 266 -0.35 15.36 12.67
N ARG A 267 0.87 15.90 12.63
CA ARG A 267 1.29 16.94 11.68
C ARG A 267 1.18 16.47 10.23
N ALA A 268 1.61 15.25 9.93
CA ALA A 268 1.44 14.66 8.60
C ALA A 268 -0.04 14.52 8.20
N VAL A 269 -0.93 14.16 9.13
CA VAL A 269 -2.39 14.12 8.88
C VAL A 269 -2.94 15.51 8.60
N ILE A 270 -2.60 16.50 9.43
CA ILE A 270 -3.02 17.91 9.23
C ILE A 270 -2.58 18.41 7.85
N ARG A 271 -1.31 18.21 7.51
CA ARG A 271 -0.75 18.59 6.21
C ARG A 271 -1.45 17.90 5.05
N PHE A 272 -1.62 16.59 5.13
CA PHE A 272 -2.29 15.82 4.09
C PHE A 272 -3.72 16.31 3.86
N LEU A 273 -4.52 16.47 4.92
CA LEU A 273 -5.91 16.90 4.80
C LEU A 273 -6.01 18.33 4.27
N THR A 274 -5.09 19.20 4.67
CA THR A 274 -5.03 20.58 4.17
C THR A 274 -4.70 20.60 2.68
N PHE A 275 -3.71 19.81 2.25
CA PHE A 275 -3.36 19.61 0.84
C PHE A 275 -4.57 19.14 0.02
N ASP A 276 -5.26 18.11 0.48
CA ASP A 276 -6.42 17.54 -0.22
C ASP A 276 -7.61 18.51 -0.27
N ALA A 277 -7.85 19.25 0.82
CA ALA A 277 -8.90 20.26 0.92
C ALA A 277 -8.67 21.47 0.00
N LEU A 278 -7.41 21.85 -0.25
CA LEU A 278 -7.04 22.89 -1.21
C LEU A 278 -7.20 22.43 -2.67
N GLY A 279 -7.48 21.15 -2.91
CA GLY A 279 -7.66 20.59 -4.26
C GLY A 279 -6.36 20.41 -5.05
N LEU A 280 -5.21 20.43 -4.37
CA LEU A 280 -3.90 20.30 -5.01
C LEU A 280 -3.71 18.92 -5.64
N ARG A 281 -3.05 18.87 -6.80
CA ARG A 281 -2.80 17.61 -7.50
C ARG A 281 -1.68 16.81 -6.86
N HIS A 282 -1.97 15.56 -6.52
CA HIS A 282 -0.95 14.61 -6.07
C HIS A 282 0.01 14.23 -7.20
N VAL A 283 1.30 14.49 -6.98
CA VAL A 283 2.41 13.94 -7.77
C VAL A 283 2.96 12.63 -7.18
N CYS A 284 2.27 12.05 -6.18
CA CYS A 284 2.61 10.74 -5.61
C CYS A 284 2.54 9.62 -6.64
N CYS A 285 3.16 8.49 -6.25
CA CYS A 285 3.09 7.22 -6.96
C CYS A 285 1.64 6.88 -7.36
N VAL A 286 1.49 6.32 -8.57
CA VAL A 286 0.20 5.93 -9.15
C VAL A 286 0.08 4.41 -9.17
N GLU A 287 -1.13 3.90 -8.97
CA GLU A 287 -1.42 2.48 -9.05
C GLU A 287 -1.37 2.04 -10.52
N GLU A 288 -0.44 1.15 -10.86
CA GLU A 288 -0.41 0.45 -12.12
C GLU A 288 -0.76 -1.03 -11.90
N SER A 289 -1.73 -1.52 -12.65
CA SER A 289 -2.07 -2.94 -12.68
C SER A 289 -1.10 -3.67 -13.60
N VAL A 290 -0.16 -4.45 -13.05
CA VAL A 290 0.86 -5.14 -13.85
C VAL A 290 0.50 -6.62 -14.03
N GLY A 291 0.39 -7.03 -15.30
CA GLY A 291 0.33 -8.43 -15.71
C GLY A 291 -1.03 -9.14 -15.51
N PRO A 292 -1.13 -10.41 -15.93
CA PRO A 292 -2.39 -11.17 -15.95
C PRO A 292 -2.91 -11.57 -14.56
N TRP A 293 -2.14 -11.33 -13.50
CA TRP A 293 -2.48 -11.67 -12.11
C TRP A 293 -2.73 -10.44 -11.23
N TYR A 294 -2.77 -9.24 -11.82
CA TYR A 294 -3.20 -7.98 -11.19
C TYR A 294 -2.49 -7.66 -9.87
N TYR A 295 -1.18 -7.89 -9.76
CA TYR A 295 -0.48 -7.36 -8.59
C TYR A 295 -0.34 -5.84 -8.72
N LEU A 296 -0.63 -5.15 -7.62
CA LEU A 296 -0.64 -3.70 -7.57
C LEU A 296 0.78 -3.21 -7.41
N LYS A 297 1.27 -2.54 -8.46
CA LYS A 297 2.57 -1.89 -8.43
C LYS A 297 2.34 -0.38 -8.42
N LEU A 298 2.77 0.28 -7.35
CA LEU A 298 2.95 1.72 -7.34
C LEU A 298 4.08 2.07 -8.30
N GLN A 299 3.80 2.98 -9.22
CA GLN A 299 4.75 3.49 -10.20
C GLN A 299 5.02 4.97 -9.95
N ASP A 300 6.24 5.38 -10.26
CA ASP A 300 6.57 6.79 -10.29
C ASP A 300 5.83 7.48 -11.42
N ARG A 301 5.51 8.75 -11.22
CA ARG A 301 5.04 9.61 -12.30
C ARG A 301 6.21 10.04 -13.18
N ASP A 302 5.88 10.42 -14.41
CA ASP A 302 6.86 11.02 -15.29
C ASP A 302 7.39 12.32 -14.68
N ARG A 303 8.71 12.51 -14.73
CA ARG A 303 9.34 13.67 -14.08
C ARG A 303 8.89 14.99 -14.67
N GLN A 304 8.66 15.05 -15.98
CA GLN A 304 8.20 16.27 -16.63
C GLN A 304 6.76 16.59 -16.18
N GLU A 305 5.88 15.58 -16.11
CA GLU A 305 4.53 15.74 -15.56
C GLU A 305 4.57 16.29 -14.12
N VAL A 306 5.48 15.75 -13.29
CA VAL A 306 5.67 16.23 -11.91
C VAL A 306 6.11 17.70 -11.88
N GLU A 307 7.10 18.08 -12.70
CA GLU A 307 7.61 19.46 -12.77
C GLU A 307 6.52 20.44 -13.26
N GLU A 308 5.72 20.06 -14.26
CA GLU A 308 4.58 20.84 -14.76
C GLU A 308 3.51 21.05 -13.69
N ILE A 309 3.10 19.98 -12.99
CA ILE A 309 2.12 20.09 -11.90
C ILE A 309 2.64 21.01 -10.79
N LEU A 310 3.91 20.89 -10.39
CA LEU A 310 4.46 21.70 -9.30
C LEU A 310 4.54 23.19 -9.66
N ASP A 311 4.82 23.54 -10.92
CA ASP A 311 4.81 24.94 -11.37
C ASP A 311 3.39 25.51 -11.44
N GLU A 312 2.44 24.73 -11.98
CA GLU A 312 1.02 25.11 -12.06
C GLU A 312 0.38 25.32 -10.67
N GLU A 313 0.75 24.50 -9.68
CA GLU A 313 0.20 24.55 -8.32
C GLU A 313 0.96 25.50 -7.38
N ARG A 314 1.95 26.26 -7.87
CA ARG A 314 2.87 27.05 -7.01
C ARG A 314 2.15 27.92 -5.97
N LEU A 315 1.12 28.67 -6.39
CA LEU A 315 0.35 29.53 -5.47
C LEU A 315 -0.43 28.71 -4.43
N GLY A 316 -1.00 27.58 -4.84
CA GLY A 316 -1.70 26.67 -3.93
C GLY A 316 -0.76 26.00 -2.93
N LEU A 317 0.51 25.78 -3.31
CA LEU A 317 1.56 25.31 -2.40
C LEU A 317 1.96 26.39 -1.38
N GLU A 318 1.98 27.67 -1.76
CA GLU A 318 2.18 28.77 -0.81
C GLU A 318 1.04 28.85 0.22
N ASP A 319 -0.21 28.71 -0.23
CA ASP A 319 -1.38 28.63 0.65
C ASP A 319 -1.30 27.44 1.61
N LEU A 320 -0.84 26.28 1.11
CA LEU A 320 -0.62 25.08 1.91
C LEU A 320 0.37 25.34 3.05
N GLU A 321 1.55 25.89 2.76
CA GLU A 321 2.57 26.13 3.79
C GLU A 321 2.09 27.12 4.84
N MET A 322 1.39 28.18 4.42
CA MET A 322 0.79 29.15 5.33
C MET A 322 -0.22 28.48 6.27
N LEU A 323 -1.17 27.72 5.71
CA LEU A 323 -2.24 27.09 6.50
C LEU A 323 -1.70 25.98 7.41
N VAL A 324 -0.78 25.15 6.92
CA VAL A 324 -0.16 24.10 7.73
C VAL A 324 0.62 24.70 8.89
N THR A 325 1.39 25.76 8.66
CA THR A 325 2.08 26.48 9.75
C THR A 325 1.09 27.03 10.78
N GLU A 326 -0.02 27.62 10.33
CA GLU A 326 -1.10 28.10 11.21
C GLU A 326 -1.71 26.95 12.03
N PHE A 327 -2.00 25.82 11.39
CA PHE A 327 -2.63 24.68 12.04
C PHE A 327 -1.71 23.96 13.01
N GLU A 328 -0.44 23.74 12.67
CA GLU A 328 0.52 23.11 13.57
C GLU A 328 0.71 23.95 14.84
N ALA A 329 0.85 25.27 14.70
CA ALA A 329 0.96 26.17 15.85
C ALA A 329 -0.30 26.11 16.74
N LYS A 330 -1.49 26.14 16.15
CA LYS A 330 -2.75 26.03 16.91
C LYS A 330 -2.95 24.65 17.52
N PHE A 331 -2.51 23.59 16.85
CA PHE A 331 -2.59 22.23 17.37
C PHE A 331 -1.71 22.07 18.62
N ASP A 332 -0.47 22.58 18.54
CA ASP A 332 0.47 22.60 19.67
C ASP A 332 -0.03 23.47 20.82
N GLU A 333 -0.68 24.62 20.54
CA GLU A 333 -1.26 25.52 21.54
C GLU A 333 -2.45 24.87 22.28
N LEU A 334 -3.37 24.26 21.54
CA LEU A 334 -4.63 23.75 22.10
C LEU A 334 -4.47 22.38 22.76
N GLY A 335 -3.50 21.56 22.32
CA GLY A 335 -3.24 20.23 22.88
C GLY A 335 -4.43 19.28 22.81
N LEU A 336 -5.31 19.47 21.83
CA LEU A 336 -6.52 18.66 21.66
C LEU A 336 -6.19 17.30 21.03
N PRO A 337 -7.02 16.26 21.26
CA PRO A 337 -6.99 15.08 20.42
C PRO A 337 -7.13 15.46 18.94
N ILE A 338 -6.34 14.83 18.07
CA ILE A 338 -6.29 15.18 16.64
C ILE A 338 -7.66 15.19 15.97
N MET A 339 -8.55 14.26 16.30
CA MET A 339 -9.90 14.25 15.71
C MET A 339 -10.75 15.46 16.16
N ASP A 340 -10.62 15.89 17.41
CA ASP A 340 -11.33 17.07 17.93
C ASP A 340 -10.77 18.35 17.30
N PHE A 341 -9.45 18.42 17.12
CA PHE A 341 -8.82 19.52 16.40
C PHE A 341 -9.28 19.60 14.94
N LEU A 342 -9.32 18.46 14.25
CA LEU A 342 -9.72 18.37 12.84
C LEU A 342 -11.19 18.78 12.63
N GLN A 343 -12.09 18.30 13.48
CA GLN A 343 -13.52 18.61 13.38
C GLN A 343 -13.87 20.04 13.81
N GLY A 344 -13.10 20.63 14.72
CA GLY A 344 -13.33 21.98 15.22
C GLY A 344 -12.52 23.04 14.49
N CYS A 345 -11.26 23.20 14.93
CA CYS A 345 -10.39 24.31 14.54
C CYS A 345 -10.01 24.25 13.05
N TRP A 346 -9.52 23.10 12.60
CA TRP A 346 -9.10 22.90 11.22
C TRP A 346 -10.27 23.10 10.25
N TYR A 347 -11.39 22.39 10.48
CA TYR A 347 -12.57 22.46 9.62
C TYR A 347 -13.10 23.89 9.47
N SER A 348 -13.30 24.58 10.59
CA SER A 348 -13.88 25.93 10.60
C SER A 348 -12.99 26.91 9.82
N ARG A 349 -11.67 26.80 10.00
CA ARG A 349 -10.70 27.64 9.32
C ARG A 349 -10.61 27.32 7.82
N MET A 350 -10.59 26.04 7.45
CA MET A 350 -10.57 25.61 6.05
C MET A 350 -11.85 26.02 5.33
N ALA A 351 -13.01 25.87 5.96
CA ALA A 351 -14.27 26.31 5.39
C ALA A 351 -14.27 27.83 5.13
N SER A 352 -13.84 28.64 6.11
CA SER A 352 -13.70 30.10 5.92
C SER A 352 -12.73 30.43 4.79
N PHE A 353 -11.55 29.79 4.78
CA PHE A 353 -10.53 30.03 3.76
C PHE A 353 -11.06 29.74 2.34
N LEU A 354 -11.71 28.59 2.16
CA LEU A 354 -12.25 28.16 0.87
C LEU A 354 -13.48 28.98 0.43
N LEU A 355 -14.20 29.61 1.37
CA LEU A 355 -15.30 30.54 1.05
C LEU A 355 -14.78 31.93 0.68
N GLU A 356 -13.67 32.36 1.27
CA GLU A 356 -13.02 33.64 0.99
C GLU A 356 -12.20 33.60 -0.32
N ARG A 357 -11.67 32.43 -0.68
CA ARG A 357 -10.95 32.21 -1.91
C ARG A 357 -11.94 32.27 -3.08
N ASP A 358 -11.92 33.39 -3.82
CA ASP A 358 -12.68 33.53 -5.06
C ASP A 358 -12.23 32.42 -6.04
N PRO A 359 -13.13 31.51 -6.49
CA PRO A 359 -12.76 30.49 -7.47
C PRO A 359 -12.32 31.08 -8.81
N TYR A 360 -12.60 32.37 -9.04
CA TYR A 360 -12.11 33.10 -10.18
C TYR A 360 -11.40 34.37 -9.70
N ASP A 361 -10.08 34.40 -9.71
CA ASP A 361 -9.40 35.67 -9.55
C ASP A 361 -9.90 36.67 -10.62
N GLN A 362 -9.82 37.97 -10.34
CA GLN A 362 -10.33 38.99 -11.27
C GLN A 362 -9.73 38.85 -12.67
N GLU A 363 -8.51 38.34 -12.78
CA GLU A 363 -7.79 38.13 -14.04
C GLU A 363 -8.42 36.99 -14.87
N HIS A 364 -8.79 35.89 -14.24
CA HIS A 364 -9.41 34.73 -14.87
C HIS A 364 -10.85 35.01 -15.31
N VAL A 365 -11.60 35.80 -14.52
CA VAL A 365 -12.91 36.34 -14.95
C VAL A 365 -12.74 37.23 -16.18
N LEU A 366 -11.73 38.11 -16.18
CA LEU A 366 -11.47 39.04 -17.28
C LEU A 366 -11.05 38.31 -18.56
N GLU A 367 -10.15 37.33 -18.48
CA GLU A 367 -9.71 36.52 -19.62
C GLU A 367 -10.84 35.63 -20.16
N SER A 368 -11.61 34.97 -19.29
CA SER A 368 -12.77 34.16 -19.71
C SER A 368 -13.81 35.01 -20.46
N ARG A 369 -14.03 36.25 -20.00
CA ARG A 369 -14.91 37.21 -20.65
C ARG A 369 -14.38 37.68 -22.00
N LYS A 370 -13.04 37.85 -22.16
CA LYS A 370 -12.40 38.15 -23.45
C LYS A 370 -12.58 37.01 -24.46
N LEU A 371 -12.64 35.77 -23.99
CA LEU A 371 -12.89 34.58 -24.81
C LEU A 371 -14.38 34.34 -25.11
N GLY A 372 -15.29 35.21 -24.63
CA GLY A 372 -16.74 35.07 -24.82
C GLY A 372 -17.39 34.00 -23.95
N VAL A 373 -16.69 33.52 -22.92
CA VAL A 373 -17.19 32.55 -21.94
C VAL A 373 -17.78 33.30 -20.75
N GLU A 374 -19.07 33.10 -20.50
CA GLU A 374 -19.75 33.65 -19.33
C GLU A 374 -19.75 32.62 -18.20
N LEU A 375 -18.93 32.86 -17.17
CA LEU A 375 -18.85 32.00 -15.99
C LEU A 375 -20.08 32.24 -15.12
N LYS A 376 -20.91 31.20 -14.93
CA LYS A 376 -21.97 31.22 -13.93
C LYS A 376 -21.36 30.80 -12.59
N ALA A 377 -21.61 31.58 -11.54
CA ALA A 377 -21.35 31.12 -10.18
C ALA A 377 -22.24 29.89 -9.93
N GLU A 378 -21.63 28.71 -9.82
CA GLU A 378 -22.30 27.56 -9.22
C GLU A 378 -22.51 27.87 -7.74
N ASP A 379 -23.65 27.45 -7.18
CA ASP A 379 -23.87 27.47 -5.73
C ASP A 379 -22.71 26.72 -5.08
N TRP A 380 -21.79 27.43 -4.44
CA TRP A 380 -20.54 26.87 -3.95
C TRP A 380 -20.82 25.93 -2.78
N VAL A 381 -20.94 24.64 -3.08
CA VAL A 381 -20.94 23.58 -2.09
C VAL A 381 -19.49 23.34 -1.68
N LEU A 382 -19.21 23.41 -0.37
CA LEU A 382 -17.91 23.02 0.20
C LEU A 382 -17.42 21.74 -0.50
N PRO A 383 -16.16 21.70 -0.99
CA PRO A 383 -15.65 20.53 -1.70
C PRO A 383 -15.94 19.26 -0.89
N ASN A 384 -16.47 18.24 -1.54
CA ASN A 384 -16.91 16.98 -0.92
C ASN A 384 -15.83 16.36 0.02
N ARG A 385 -14.56 16.65 -0.29
CA ARG A 385 -13.36 16.27 0.48
C ARG A 385 -13.34 16.85 1.91
N VAL A 386 -13.75 18.11 2.09
CA VAL A 386 -13.85 18.77 3.40
C VAL A 386 -15.05 18.23 4.18
N SER A 387 -16.13 17.86 3.49
CA SER A 387 -17.33 17.33 4.13
C SER A 387 -17.19 15.94 4.74
N LEU A 388 -16.17 15.16 4.38
CA LEU A 388 -15.92 13.85 4.99
C LEU A 388 -15.62 13.93 6.50
N LEU A 389 -15.14 15.08 6.99
CA LEU A 389 -14.92 15.28 8.43
C LEU A 389 -16.18 15.76 9.18
N ILE A 390 -17.27 16.08 8.47
CA ILE A 390 -18.52 16.55 9.06
C ILE A 390 -19.37 15.35 9.50
N ARG A 391 -19.94 15.44 10.71
CA ARG A 391 -21.13 14.66 11.06
C ARG A 391 -22.32 15.45 10.50
N PRO A 392 -23.15 14.91 9.60
CA PRO A 392 -24.32 15.67 9.14
C PRO A 392 -25.11 16.13 10.38
N PRO A 393 -25.54 17.40 10.44
CA PRO A 393 -26.42 17.83 11.51
C PRO A 393 -27.62 16.89 11.48
N VAL A 394 -27.82 16.17 12.58
CA VAL A 394 -29.03 15.37 12.76
C VAL A 394 -30.15 16.41 12.76
N GLU A 395 -30.91 16.46 11.68
CA GLU A 395 -32.20 17.16 11.70
C GLU A 395 -33.05 16.40 12.72
N GLU A 396 -33.19 16.96 13.92
CA GLU A 396 -34.31 16.62 14.78
C GLU A 396 -35.58 17.02 14.01
N ILE A 397 -36.14 16.06 13.28
CA ILE A 397 -37.50 16.16 12.78
C ILE A 397 -38.37 16.07 14.04
N GLU A 398 -38.78 17.22 14.57
CA GLU A 398 -39.84 17.28 15.57
C GLU A 398 -41.06 16.53 15.02
N SER A 399 -41.40 15.40 15.66
CA SER A 399 -42.57 14.57 15.35
C SER A 399 -43.82 15.07 16.07
#